data_AF-A0A1D3TVU9-F1
#
_entry.id   AF-A0A1D3TVU9-F1
#
_cell.length_a   1.000
_cell.length_b   1.000
_cell.length_c   1.000
_cell.angle_alpha   90.00
_cell.angle_beta   90.00
_cell.angle_gamma   90.00
#
_symmetry.space_group_name_H-M   'P 1'
#
loop_
_entity.id
_entity.type
_entity.pdbx_description
1 polymer ?
#
loop_
_entity_poly.entity_id
_entity_poly.type
_entity_poly.pdbx_seq_one_letter_code
_entity_poly.pdbx_strand_id
1 'polypeptide(L)' 'METYIYKCPVCGYAHQVPAYWVSFSPEPEMEHEHPDFSKGEMCENRILKLMSESESNS' A
#
# COMPACT_ATOMS: atom_id res chain seq x y z
N MET A 1 -2.72 11.51 -13.41
CA MET A 1 -3.64 11.31 -12.28
C MET A 1 -2.77 10.83 -11.14
N GLU A 2 -2.77 11.54 -10.02
CA GLU A 2 -1.94 11.18 -8.86
C GLU A 2 -2.50 9.92 -8.19
N THR A 3 -1.61 9.05 -7.74
CA THR A 3 -1.94 7.78 -7.05
C THR A 3 -0.99 7.59 -5.89
N TYR A 4 -1.51 7.15 -4.76
CA TYR A 4 -0.73 6.74 -3.61
C TYR A 4 -0.54 5.24 -3.63
N ILE A 5 0.67 4.78 -3.31
CA ILE A 5 0.98 3.35 -3.26
C ILE A 5 1.12 2.95 -1.80
N TYR A 6 0.34 1.96 -1.38
CA TYR A 6 0.48 1.35 -0.06
C TYR A 6 1.06 -0.05 -0.21
N LYS A 7 2.11 -0.37 0.53
CA LYS A 7 2.81 -1.66 0.43
C LYS A 7 2.72 -2.45 1.73
N CYS A 8 2.45 -3.74 1.62
CA CYS A 8 2.55 -4.67 2.73
C CYS A 8 4.02 -4.91 3.05
N PRO A 9 4.49 -4.66 4.30
CA PRO A 9 5.87 -4.91 4.69
C PRO A 9 6.22 -6.40 4.81
N VAL A 10 5.21 -7.30 4.79
CA VAL A 10 5.38 -8.74 4.98
C VAL A 10 5.47 -9.48 3.65
N CYS A 11 4.45 -9.38 2.80
CA CYS A 11 4.40 -10.12 1.52
C CYS A 11 4.76 -9.26 0.30
N GLY A 12 4.93 -7.94 0.47
CA GLY A 12 5.27 -7.02 -0.61
C GLY A 12 4.10 -6.64 -1.54
N TYR A 13 2.87 -7.05 -1.24
CA TYR A 13 1.66 -6.62 -1.96
C TYR A 13 1.58 -5.09 -2.03
N ALA A 14 1.22 -4.55 -3.19
CA ALA A 14 1.10 -3.12 -3.42
C ALA A 14 -0.33 -2.76 -3.86
N HIS A 15 -0.96 -1.85 -3.11
CA HIS A 15 -2.27 -1.29 -3.40
C HIS A 15 -2.11 0.12 -3.98
N GLN A 16 -2.72 0.37 -5.13
CA GLN A 16 -2.72 1.70 -5.75
C GLN A 16 -4.05 2.39 -5.45
N VAL A 17 -3.99 3.49 -4.72
CA VAL A 17 -5.16 4.29 -4.36
C VAL A 17 -5.13 5.59 -5.16
N PRO A 18 -6.14 5.87 -5.99
CA PRO A 18 -6.22 7.16 -6.67
C PRO A 18 -6.29 8.32 -5.69
N ALA A 19 -5.60 9.42 -5.97
CA ALA A 19 -5.54 10.56 -5.04
C ALA A 19 -6.91 11.15 -4.71
N TYR A 20 -7.90 11.03 -5.60
CA TYR A 20 -9.27 11.51 -5.38
C TYR A 20 -10.10 10.62 -4.43
N TRP A 21 -9.60 9.43 -4.07
CA TRP A 21 -10.22 8.56 -3.05
C TRP A 21 -9.77 8.90 -1.64
N VAL A 22 -8.59 9.49 -1.51
CA VAL A 22 -8.04 9.93 -0.23
C VAL A 22 -8.44 11.38 -0.03
N SER A 23 -8.75 11.76 1.21
CA SER A 23 -8.92 13.18 1.54
C SER A 23 -7.61 13.94 1.25
N PHE A 24 -7.59 15.26 1.48
CA PHE A 24 -6.45 16.16 1.20
C PHE A 24 -5.04 15.64 1.61
N SER A 25 -4.95 14.65 2.50
CA SER A 25 -3.72 13.93 2.85
C SER A 25 -3.98 12.43 3.00
N PRO A 26 -3.12 11.56 2.42
CA PRO A 26 -3.17 10.11 2.64
C PRO A 26 -2.70 9.74 4.05
N GLU A 27 -3.34 8.74 4.65
CA GLU A 27 -2.88 8.20 5.92
C GLU A 27 -1.57 7.41 5.73
N PRO A 28 -0.67 7.39 6.73
CA PRO A 28 0.60 6.68 6.62
C PRO A 28 0.44 5.16 6.56
N GLU A 29 -0.69 4.65 7.06
CA GLU A 29 -1.01 3.22 7.11
C GLU A 29 -2.50 3.03 6.79
N MET A 30 -2.86 1.89 6.22
CA MET A 30 -4.25 1.52 5.99
C MET A 30 -4.47 0.02 6.23
N GLU A 31 -5.66 -0.34 6.70
CA GLU A 31 -6.10 -1.74 6.75
C GLU A 31 -6.65 -2.19 5.39
N HIS A 32 -6.05 -3.23 4.83
CA HIS A 32 -6.48 -3.83 3.57
C HIS A 32 -6.17 -5.33 3.55
N GLU A 33 -7.22 -6.15 3.39
CA GLU A 33 -7.05 -7.58 3.15
C GLU A 33 -6.53 -7.83 1.73
N HIS A 34 -5.48 -8.63 1.60
CA HIS A 34 -4.82 -8.87 0.32
C HIS A 34 -4.20 -10.27 0.25
N PRO A 35 -4.03 -10.82 -0.97
CA PRO A 35 -3.32 -12.09 -1.16
C PRO A 35 -1.80 -11.92 -1.01
N ASP A 36 -1.15 -12.92 -0.41
CA ASP A 36 0.28 -13.15 -0.54
C ASP A 36 0.53 -13.96 -1.81
N PHE A 37 0.96 -13.29 -2.88
CA PHE A 37 1.24 -13.93 -4.17
C PHE A 37 2.38 -14.95 -4.12
N SER A 38 3.23 -14.92 -3.09
CA SER A 38 4.32 -15.89 -2.93
C SER A 38 3.82 -17.22 -2.33
N LYS A 39 2.81 -17.15 -1.47
CA LYS A 39 2.21 -18.32 -0.80
C LYS A 39 0.95 -18.84 -1.49
N GLY A 40 0.27 -18.00 -2.26
CA GLY A 40 -1.03 -18.33 -2.85
C GLY A 40 -2.19 -18.32 -1.82
N GLU A 41 -1.96 -17.73 -0.65
CA GLU A 41 -2.91 -17.64 0.46
C GLU A 41 -3.16 -16.17 0.83
N MET A 42 -4.15 -15.91 1.69
CA MET A 42 -4.36 -14.55 2.23
C MET A 42 -3.24 -14.16 3.17
N CYS A 43 -2.75 -12.92 3.08
CA CYS A 43 -1.74 -12.43 4.01
C CYS A 43 -2.37 -12.22 5.40
N GLU A 44 -1.72 -12.73 6.45
CA GLU A 44 -2.15 -12.49 7.83
C GLU A 44 -1.99 -11.01 8.24
N ASN A 45 -1.04 -10.30 7.62
CA ASN A 45 -0.84 -8.89 7.85
C ASN A 45 -1.84 -8.06 7.03
N ARG A 46 -2.70 -7.32 7.72
CA ARG A 46 -3.70 -6.43 7.09
C ARG A 46 -3.21 -5.00 6.95
N ILE A 47 -2.07 -4.64 7.52
CA ILE A 47 -1.56 -3.27 7.51
C ILE A 47 -0.68 -3.03 6.29
N LEU A 48 -1.10 -2.12 5.42
CA LEU A 48 -0.28 -1.58 4.35
C LEU A 48 0.30 -0.22 4.77
N LYS A 49 1.53 0.06 4.38
CA LYS A 49 2.19 1.34 4.67
C LYS A 49 2.28 2.18 3.40
N LEU A 50 1.96 3.47 3.51
CA LEU A 50 2.15 4.41 2.44
C LEU A 50 3.64 4.43 2.05
N MET A 51 3.92 4.10 0.80
CA MET A 51 5.22 4.32 0.19
C MET A 51 5.30 5.84 -0.03
N SER A 52 5.98 6.54 0.87
CA SER A 52 6.28 7.96 0.72
C SER A 52 6.85 8.25 -0.68
N GLU A 53 6.51 9.40 -1.27
CA GLU A 53 7.04 9.86 -2.58
C GLU A 53 8.59 9.99 -2.64
N SER A 54 9.30 9.64 -1.57
CA SER A 54 10.74 9.77 -1.39
C SER A 54 11.54 8.50 -1.66
N GLU A 55 11.16 7.68 -2.65
CA GLU A 55 12.08 6.69 -3.28
C GLU A 55 12.27 6.98 -4.78
N SER A 56 12.59 8.24 -5.09
CA SER A 56 13.20 8.65 -6.35
C SER A 56 14.32 9.64 -6.08
N ASN A 57 15.31 9.24 -5.28
CA ASN A 57 16.63 9.87 -5.27
C ASN A 57 17.62 8.99 -4.50
N SER A 58 18.35 8.13 -5.22
CA SER A 58 19.79 7.85 -5.05
C SER A 58 20.25 6.87 -6.15
#